data_AF-A0A2W5KUX2-F1
#
_entry.id   AF-A0A2W5KUX2-F1
#
_cell.length_a   1.000
_cell.length_b   1.000
_cell.length_c   1.000
_cell.angle_alpha   90.00
_cell.angle_beta   90.00
_cell.angle_gamma   90.00
#
_symmetry.space_group_name_H-M   'P 1'
#
loop_
_entity.id
_entity.type
_entity.pdbx_description
1 polymer ?
#
loop_
_entity_poly.entity_id
_entity_poly.type
_entity_poly.pdbx_seq_one_letter_code
_entity_poly.pdbx_strand_id
1 'polypeptide(L)' 'MVAAARWDEIDLESKEWWVSAEKMKMGFAHVVPLPTQAADVLRGMLPFSAGTHG' A
#
# COMPACT_ATOMS: atom_id res chain seq x y z
N MET A 1 14.80 -3.71 0.99
CA MET A 1 14.06 -2.75 1.83
C MET A 1 13.17 -1.95 0.89
N VAL A 2 11.85 -2.13 0.98
CA VAL A 2 10.88 -1.30 0.24
C VAL A 2 10.64 -0.06 1.09
N ALA A 3 10.90 1.12 0.55
CA ALA A 3 10.84 2.39 1.28
C ALA A 3 9.60 3.24 0.95
N ALA A 4 8.75 2.80 0.01
CA ALA A 4 7.57 3.54 -0.42
C ALA A 4 6.47 2.60 -0.94
N ALA A 5 5.23 2.89 -0.57
CA ALA A 5 4.01 2.25 -1.07
C ALA A 5 3.16 3.31 -1.79
N ARG A 6 2.55 2.97 -2.93
CA ARG A 6 1.55 3.82 -3.59
C ARG A 6 0.14 3.33 -3.22
N TRP A 7 -0.83 4.22 -3.21
CA TRP A 7 -2.24 3.84 -2.99
C TRP A 7 -2.76 2.91 -4.08
N ASP A 8 -2.35 3.09 -5.34
CA ASP A 8 -2.67 2.18 -6.45
C ASP A 8 -2.13 0.75 -6.27
N GLU A 9 -1.19 0.55 -5.34
CA GLU A 9 -0.61 -0.77 -5.05
C GLU A 9 -1.37 -1.48 -3.92
N ILE A 10 -2.23 -0.78 -3.17
CA ILE A 10 -2.89 -1.30 -1.96
C ILE A 10 -4.38 -1.53 -2.22
N ASP A 11 -4.79 -2.80 -2.22
CA ASP A 11 -6.20 -3.18 -2.16
C ASP A 11 -6.64 -3.29 -0.70
N LEU A 12 -7.34 -2.27 -0.21
CA LEU A 12 -7.88 -2.27 1.15
C LEU A 12 -9.09 -3.22 1.31
N GLU A 13 -9.83 -3.51 0.24
CA GLU A 13 -10.99 -4.41 0.26
C GLU A 13 -10.54 -5.86 0.43
N SER A 14 -9.61 -6.28 -0.42
CA SER A 14 -8.97 -7.61 -0.36
C SER A 14 -7.92 -7.70 0.76
N LYS A 15 -7.51 -6.57 1.34
CA LYS A 15 -6.42 -6.45 2.33
C LYS A 15 -5.10 -6.99 1.78
N GLU A 16 -4.75 -6.59 0.57
CA GLU A 16 -3.55 -7.04 -0.12
C GLU A 16 -2.74 -5.84 -0.62
N TRP A 17 -1.42 -5.91 -0.48
CA TRP A 17 -0.50 -4.92 -1.02
C TRP A 17 0.35 -5.56 -2.08
N TRP A 18 0.21 -5.06 -3.30
CA TRP A 18 0.84 -5.55 -4.51
C TRP A 18 2.07 -4.70 -4.81
N VAL A 19 3.25 -5.22 -4.50
CA VAL A 19 4.51 -4.53 -4.80
C VAL A 19 5.06 -5.04 -6.13
N SER A 20 5.06 -4.17 -7.14
CA SER A 20 5.61 -4.50 -8.47
C SER A 20 7.09 -4.85 -8.42
N ALA A 21 7.46 -5.87 -9.21
CA ALA A 21 8.82 -6.35 -9.41
C ALA A 21 9.84 -5.24 -9.71
N GLU A 22 9.44 -4.22 -10.47
CA GLU A 22 10.30 -3.10 -10.87
C GLU A 22 10.83 -2.27 -9.68
N LYS A 23 10.12 -2.27 -8.54
CA LYS A 23 10.57 -1.59 -7.33
C LYS A 23 11.38 -2.48 -6.40
N MET A 24 11.44 -3.79 -6.67
CA MET A 24 12.18 -4.75 -5.87
C MET A 24 13.51 -5.07 -6.55
N LYS A 25 14.60 -5.02 -5.78
CA LYS A 25 15.96 -5.33 -6.26
C LYS A 25 16.10 -6.75 -6.84
N MET A 26 15.15 -7.64 -6.55
CA MET A 26 15.13 -9.03 -7.00
C MET A 26 14.12 -9.31 -8.14
N GLY A 27 13.38 -8.32 -8.64
CA GLY A 27 12.56 -8.47 -9.85
C GLY A 27 11.34 -9.40 -9.73
N PHE A 28 10.89 -9.74 -8.52
CA PHE A 28 9.67 -10.51 -8.30
C PHE A 28 8.56 -9.62 -7.75
N ALA A 29 7.37 -9.72 -8.35
CA ALA A 29 6.18 -9.11 -7.79
C ALA A 29 5.82 -9.84 -6.49
N HIS A 30 5.51 -9.07 -5.45
CA HIS A 30 5.21 -9.63 -4.13
C HIS A 30 3.85 -9.14 -3.65
N VAL A 31 2.98 -10.08 -3.29
CA VAL A 31 1.70 -9.79 -2.64
C VAL A 31 1.90 -9.96 -1.14
N VAL A 32 1.80 -8.84 -0.42
CA VAL A 32 1.86 -8.83 1.05
C VAL A 32 0.43 -8.80 1.58
N PRO A 33 0.00 -9.81 2.36
CA PRO A 33 -1.28 -9.71 3.06
C PRO A 33 -1.20 -8.59 4.10
N LEU A 34 -2.13 -7.63 4.03
CA LEU A 34 -2.26 -6.60 5.05
C LEU A 34 -2.97 -7.18 6.28
N PRO A 35 -2.35 -7.07 7.47
CA PRO A 35 -3.06 -7.29 8.71
C PRO A 35 -4.25 -6.34 8.82
N THR A 36 -5.35 -6.81 9.41
CA THR A 36 -6.59 -6.03 9.59
C THR A 36 -6.32 -4.66 10.22
N GLN A 37 -5.45 -4.63 11.24
CA GLN A 37 -5.03 -3.40 11.92
C GLN A 37 -4.35 -2.40 10.96
N ALA A 38 -3.50 -2.88 10.05
CA ALA A 38 -2.83 -2.02 9.08
C ALA A 38 -3.83 -1.48 8.05
N ALA A 39 -4.76 -2.30 7.59
CA ALA A 39 -5.82 -1.87 6.67
C ALA A 39 -6.71 -0.79 7.31
N ASP A 40 -7.05 -0.91 8.59
CA ASP A 40 -7.86 0.09 9.30
C ASP A 40 -7.12 1.42 9.49
N VAL A 41 -5.82 1.37 9.82
CA VAL A 41 -4.97 2.58 9.88
C VAL A 41 -4.90 3.26 8.51
N LEU A 42 -4.70 2.49 7.44
CA LEU A 42 -4.63 3.02 6.08
C LEU A 42 -5.97 3.61 5.60
N ARG A 43 -7.10 2.98 5.95
CA ARG A 43 -8.44 3.54 5.71
C ARG A 43 -8.62 4.89 6.40
N GLY A 44 -8.16 5.02 7.65
CA GLY A 44 -8.19 6.28 8.38
C GLY A 44 -7.26 7.36 7.80
N MET A 45 -6.19 6.95 7.11
CA MET A 45 -5.20 7.84 6.50
C MET A 45 -5.57 8.28 5.08
N LEU A 46 -6.36 7.49 4.35
CA LEU A 46 -6.86 7.79 3.01
C LEU A 46 -7.43 9.22 2.86
N PRO A 47 -8.32 9.72 3.75
CA PRO A 47 -8.86 11.08 3.64
C PRO A 47 -7.83 12.20 3.79
N PHE A 48 -6.66 11.93 4.37
CA PHE A 48 -5.57 12.91 4.53
C PHE A 48 -4.53 12.82 3.41
N SER A 49 -4.56 11.74 2.63
CA SER A 49 -3.57 11.46 1.59
C SER A 49 -3.89 12.10 0.24
N ALA A 50 -5.16 12.38 -0.05
CA ALA A 50 -5.57 13.29 -1.10
C ALA A 50 -5.34 14.71 -0.58
N GLY A 51 -4.19 15.30 -0.92
CA GLY A 51 -3.71 16.55 -0.34
C GLY A 51 -4.83 17.56 -0.07
N THR A 52 -4.99 17.93 1.20
CA THR A 52 -5.61 19.19 1.56
C THR A 52 -4.75 20.28 0.93
N HIS A 53 -5.13 20.68 -0.28
CA HIS A 53 -5.00 22.05 -0.72
C HIS A 53 -5.99 22.84 0.14
N GLY A 54 -5.49 23.33 1.27
CA GLY A 54 -6.16 24.27 2.15
C GLY A 54 -5.18 25.38 2.46
#